data_AF-A0A9Q0CN40-F1
#
_entry.id   AF-A0A9Q0CN40-F1
#
_cell.length_a   1.000
_cell.length_b   1.000
_cell.length_c   1.000
_cell.angle_alpha   90.00
_cell.angle_beta   90.00
_cell.angle_gamma   90.00
#
_symmetry.space_group_name_H-M   'P 1'
#
loop_
_entity.id
_entity.type
_entity.pdbx_description
1 polymer ?
#
loop_
_entity_poly.entity_id
_entity_poly.type
_entity_poly.pdbx_seq_one_letter_code
_entity_poly.pdbx_strand_id
1 'polypeptide(L)'
;MGEGDKGLTAPPIWPDDVAEYSPSMTVVPFDPPLPLLRGPVAADPTDEPSSGPFVLAFPNKASWSCAYGAARSKIKEQCEAGVRVGCSISASNKCKPPWWRGLFRSEPSDLSSREECEEREMTACLALAKETCVKFSNDKCLVPFRDARIAKSNLLDSSGFVFWDPKKDGELFGCKIMENEEYLEESRGNLEGRYYRGSVFLDTYLEHVDRTQFT
;
A
#
# COMPACT_ATOMS: atom_id res chain seq x y z
N MET A 1 23.88 14.32 81.88
CA MET A 1 23.29 15.29 80.94
C MET A 1 23.94 15.04 79.60
N GLY A 2 23.31 14.45 78.60
CA GLY A 2 21.97 13.88 78.45
C GLY A 2 22.01 13.05 77.17
N GLU A 3 21.21 11.99 77.16
CA GLU A 3 20.99 11.10 76.01
C GLU A 3 20.62 11.89 74.74
N GLY A 4 21.18 11.45 73.62
CA GLY A 4 20.79 11.87 72.28
C GLY A 4 20.43 10.64 71.48
N ASP A 5 19.13 10.34 71.44
CA ASP A 5 18.51 9.24 70.71
C ASP A 5 19.00 9.18 69.26
N LYS A 6 19.65 8.07 68.90
CA LYS A 6 19.90 7.74 67.49
C LYS A 6 18.59 7.20 66.92
N GLY A 7 17.83 8.10 66.31
CA GLY A 7 16.64 7.77 65.52
C GLY A 7 16.94 6.67 64.53
N LEU A 8 16.21 5.57 64.68
CA LEU A 8 16.21 4.43 63.77
C LEU A 8 15.59 4.89 62.45
N THR A 9 16.41 5.24 61.46
CA THR A 9 15.95 5.43 60.08
C THR A 9 15.41 4.11 59.56
N ALA A 10 14.11 4.08 59.24
CA ALA A 10 13.47 2.96 58.56
C ALA A 10 14.24 2.62 57.26
N PRO A 11 14.32 1.34 56.87
CA PRO A 11 14.92 0.96 55.60
C PRO A 11 14.18 1.65 54.44
N PRO A 12 14.87 1.92 53.32
CA PRO A 12 14.23 2.49 52.14
C PRO A 12 13.05 1.62 51.73
N ILE A 13 11.88 2.25 51.58
CA ILE A 13 10.68 1.64 51.02
C ILE A 13 11.03 1.29 49.59
N TRP A 14 11.29 0.02 49.30
CA TRP A 14 11.29 -0.47 47.94
C TRP A 14 9.85 -0.36 47.44
N PRO A 15 9.61 0.14 46.21
CA PRO A 15 8.28 0.02 45.63
C PRO A 15 7.93 -1.48 45.56
N ASP A 16 6.99 -1.90 46.41
CA ASP A 16 6.41 -3.25 46.43
C ASP A 16 5.53 -3.53 45.20
N ASP A 17 5.63 -2.71 44.15
CA ASP A 17 4.85 -2.89 42.94
C ASP A 17 5.55 -3.91 42.04
N VAL A 18 5.41 -5.18 42.43
CA VAL A 18 5.77 -6.35 41.62
C VAL A 18 5.14 -6.33 40.22
N ALA A 19 4.15 -5.47 39.97
CA ALA A 19 3.59 -5.25 38.63
C ALA A 19 4.55 -4.52 37.69
N GLU A 20 5.44 -3.64 38.18
CA GLU A 20 6.44 -2.95 37.35
C GLU A 20 7.49 -3.91 36.76
N TYR A 21 7.72 -5.05 37.42
CA TYR A 21 8.65 -6.08 36.97
C TYR A 21 7.96 -7.24 36.23
N SER A 22 6.67 -7.09 35.87
CA SER A 22 5.95 -8.11 35.13
C SER A 22 6.61 -8.34 33.75
N PRO A 23 6.90 -9.59 33.36
CA PRO A 23 7.41 -9.88 32.00
C PRO A 23 6.54 -9.28 30.91
N SER A 24 5.23 -9.15 31.14
CA SER A 24 4.31 -8.51 30.20
C SER A 24 4.61 -7.02 29.91
N MET A 25 5.31 -6.31 30.80
CA MET A 25 5.76 -4.92 30.56
C MET A 25 6.96 -4.83 29.61
N THR A 26 7.73 -5.90 29.46
CA THR A 26 8.90 -5.96 28.56
C THR A 26 8.63 -6.78 27.28
N VAL A 27 7.53 -7.52 27.24
CA VAL A 27 7.09 -8.23 26.04
C VAL A 27 6.49 -7.23 25.07
N VAL A 28 7.23 -6.91 24.03
CA VAL A 28 6.68 -6.30 22.82
C VAL A 28 6.10 -7.45 22.00
N PRO A 29 4.76 -7.63 21.94
CA PRO A 29 4.20 -8.66 21.07
C PRO A 29 4.56 -8.31 19.63
N PHE A 30 4.91 -9.34 18.86
CA PHE A 30 4.93 -9.17 17.41
C PHE A 30 3.50 -8.94 16.93
N ASP A 31 3.38 -8.05 15.95
CA ASP A 31 2.13 -7.94 15.22
C ASP A 31 1.76 -9.32 14.66
N PRO A 32 0.49 -9.74 14.76
CA PRO A 32 0.06 -10.99 14.17
C PRO A 32 0.38 -10.98 12.67
N PRO A 33 0.70 -12.15 12.09
CA PRO A 33 0.99 -12.22 10.66
C PRO A 33 -0.20 -11.69 9.88
N LEU A 34 0.07 -10.80 8.92
CA LEU A 34 -0.98 -10.28 8.03
C LEU A 34 -1.65 -11.45 7.31
N PRO A 35 -3.00 -11.50 7.26
CA PRO A 35 -3.69 -12.51 6.49
C PRO A 35 -3.26 -12.39 5.03
N LEU A 36 -2.91 -13.51 4.42
CA LEU A 36 -2.42 -13.50 3.05
C LEU A 36 -3.52 -13.03 2.10
N LEU A 37 -3.15 -12.29 1.05
CA LEU A 37 -4.07 -11.65 0.10
C LEU A 37 -4.79 -12.60 -0.86
N ARG A 38 -4.30 -13.84 -1.01
CA ARG A 38 -4.85 -14.87 -1.92
C ARG A 38 -4.60 -16.25 -1.35
N GLY A 39 -5.55 -17.15 -1.53
CA GLY A 39 -5.54 -18.50 -0.96
C GLY A 39 -5.82 -19.53 -2.04
N PRO A 40 -5.49 -20.81 -1.80
CA PRO A 40 -5.62 -21.87 -2.78
C PRO A 40 -7.10 -22.18 -3.07
N VAL A 41 -7.43 -22.30 -4.35
CA VAL A 41 -8.71 -22.82 -4.85
C VAL A 41 -8.42 -23.88 -5.91
N ALA A 42 -9.33 -24.83 -6.10
CA ALA A 42 -9.19 -25.84 -7.15
C ALA A 42 -9.09 -25.15 -8.53
N ALA A 43 -8.12 -25.59 -9.34
CA ALA A 43 -7.95 -25.09 -10.70
C ALA A 43 -9.18 -25.45 -11.54
N ASP A 44 -9.61 -24.51 -12.37
CA ASP A 44 -10.68 -24.68 -13.35
C ASP A 44 -10.10 -25.19 -14.69
N PRO A 45 -10.86 -25.89 -15.55
CA PRO A 45 -10.39 -26.27 -16.88
C PRO A 45 -9.93 -25.09 -17.76
N THR A 46 -10.35 -23.86 -17.43
CA THR A 46 -9.90 -22.62 -18.07
C THR A 46 -8.58 -22.06 -17.51
N ASP A 47 -8.06 -22.63 -16.42
CA ASP A 47 -6.73 -22.30 -15.90
C ASP A 47 -5.62 -23.00 -16.68
N GLU A 48 -4.41 -22.47 -16.57
CA GLU A 48 -3.26 -23.04 -17.26
C GLU A 48 -2.94 -24.41 -16.64
N PRO A 49 -2.92 -25.51 -17.44
CA PRO A 49 -2.70 -26.85 -16.91
C PRO A 49 -1.36 -27.03 -16.17
N SER A 50 -0.37 -26.19 -16.50
CA SER A 50 0.96 -26.17 -15.85
C SER A 50 0.92 -25.66 -14.41
N SER A 51 -0.12 -24.92 -14.01
CA SER A 51 -0.26 -24.35 -12.66
C SER A 51 -0.59 -25.38 -11.59
N GLY A 52 -0.92 -26.61 -12.00
CA GLY A 52 -1.25 -27.71 -11.09
C GLY A 52 -2.70 -27.67 -10.62
N PRO A 53 -3.05 -28.49 -9.62
CA PRO A 53 -4.44 -28.70 -9.20
C PRO A 53 -5.04 -27.51 -8.43
N PHE A 54 -4.23 -26.53 -8.02
CA PHE A 54 -4.67 -25.38 -7.24
C PHE A 54 -4.12 -24.08 -7.81
N VAL A 55 -4.95 -23.04 -7.79
CA VAL A 55 -4.60 -21.65 -8.16
C VAL A 55 -4.92 -20.69 -7.02
N LEU A 56 -4.32 -19.50 -7.02
CA LEU A 56 -4.54 -18.50 -5.97
C LEU A 56 -5.72 -17.58 -6.30
N ALA A 57 -6.66 -17.44 -5.38
CA ALA A 57 -7.82 -16.57 -5.51
C ALA A 57 -7.98 -15.60 -4.33
N PHE A 58 -8.53 -14.43 -4.60
CA PHE A 58 -9.07 -13.54 -3.59
C PHE A 58 -10.33 -14.14 -2.95
N PRO A 59 -10.58 -13.89 -1.65
CA PRO A 59 -11.67 -14.53 -0.92
C PRO A 59 -13.02 -13.96 -1.33
N ASN A 60 -13.05 -12.69 -1.74
CA ASN A 60 -14.22 -11.99 -2.24
C ASN A 60 -13.80 -10.79 -3.10
N LYS A 61 -14.78 -10.20 -3.78
CA LYS A 61 -14.59 -9.02 -4.64
C LYS A 61 -14.04 -7.81 -3.89
N ALA A 62 -14.48 -7.60 -2.65
CA ALA A 62 -14.07 -6.44 -1.89
C ALA A 62 -12.57 -6.48 -1.59
N SER A 63 -12.05 -7.63 -1.16
CA SER A 63 -10.62 -7.89 -1.00
C SER A 63 -9.83 -7.70 -2.29
N TRP A 64 -10.34 -8.20 -3.44
CA TRP A 64 -9.73 -7.95 -4.75
C TRP A 64 -9.65 -6.45 -5.08
N SER A 65 -10.76 -5.72 -4.92
CA SER A 65 -10.82 -4.29 -5.26
C SER A 65 -9.94 -3.43 -4.35
N CYS A 66 -9.87 -3.81 -3.08
CA CYS A 66 -9.04 -3.19 -2.07
C CYS A 66 -7.55 -3.38 -2.39
N ALA A 67 -7.15 -4.63 -2.68
CA ALA A 67 -5.79 -4.94 -3.09
C ALA A 67 -5.39 -4.26 -4.41
N TYR A 68 -6.31 -4.16 -5.38
CA TYR A 68 -6.06 -3.46 -6.63
C TYR A 68 -5.83 -1.96 -6.41
N GLY A 69 -6.72 -1.31 -5.65
CA GLY A 69 -6.61 0.11 -5.30
C GLY A 69 -5.34 0.43 -4.52
N ALA A 70 -5.00 -0.41 -3.53
CA ALA A 70 -3.78 -0.27 -2.74
C ALA A 70 -2.51 -0.44 -3.61
N ALA A 71 -2.46 -1.47 -4.45
CA ALA A 71 -1.34 -1.70 -5.35
C ALA A 71 -1.15 -0.55 -6.35
N ARG A 72 -2.24 -0.10 -6.99
CA ARG A 72 -2.22 1.03 -7.93
C ARG A 72 -1.71 2.29 -7.25
N SER A 73 -2.23 2.60 -6.06
CA SER A 73 -1.83 3.77 -5.28
C SER A 73 -0.36 3.71 -4.90
N LYS A 74 0.14 2.55 -4.43
CA LYS A 74 1.54 2.38 -4.05
C LYS A 74 2.48 2.52 -5.24
N ILE A 75 2.15 1.91 -6.39
CA ILE A 75 2.97 2.03 -7.61
C ILE A 75 2.99 3.48 -8.11
N LYS A 76 1.86 4.18 -8.06
CA LYS A 76 1.79 5.60 -8.41
C LYS A 76 2.67 6.45 -7.49
N GLU A 77 2.57 6.25 -6.17
CA GLU A 77 3.38 6.96 -5.17
C GLU A 77 4.89 6.76 -5.42
N GLN A 78 5.31 5.51 -5.66
CA GLN A 78 6.71 5.20 -5.96
C GLN A 78 7.17 5.80 -7.29
N CYS A 79 6.31 5.81 -8.30
CA CYS A 79 6.59 6.50 -9.57
C CYS A 79 6.78 8.01 -9.35
N GLU A 80 5.87 8.66 -8.64
CA GLU A 80 5.96 10.09 -8.34
C GLU A 80 7.23 10.44 -7.54
N ALA A 81 7.60 9.59 -6.57
CA ALA A 81 8.86 9.73 -5.83
C ALA A 81 10.09 9.61 -6.75
N GLY A 82 10.12 8.61 -7.64
CA GLY A 82 11.21 8.44 -8.60
C GLY A 82 11.30 9.59 -9.61
N VAL A 83 10.15 10.08 -10.07
CA VAL A 83 10.05 11.24 -10.96
C VAL A 83 10.58 12.50 -10.28
N ARG A 84 10.29 12.74 -8.99
CA ARG A 84 10.83 13.91 -8.27
C ARG A 84 12.36 13.97 -8.33
N VAL A 85 13.01 12.82 -8.17
CA VAL A 85 14.47 12.70 -8.28
C VAL A 85 14.92 12.86 -9.74
N GLY A 86 14.25 12.22 -10.69
CA GLY A 86 14.59 12.35 -12.11
C GLY A 86 14.46 13.78 -12.64
N CYS A 87 13.38 14.47 -12.24
CA CYS A 87 13.12 15.85 -12.62
C CYS A 87 14.13 16.83 -12.00
N SER A 88 14.55 16.63 -10.74
CA SER A 88 15.57 17.50 -10.14
C SER A 88 16.93 17.38 -10.85
N ILE A 89 17.32 16.15 -11.23
CA ILE A 89 18.53 15.90 -12.03
C ILE A 89 18.41 16.54 -13.42
N SER A 90 17.26 16.40 -14.07
CA SER A 90 16.99 16.98 -15.39
C SER A 90 17.02 18.51 -15.36
N ALA A 91 16.35 19.12 -14.38
CA ALA A 91 16.33 20.56 -14.16
C ALA A 91 17.75 21.10 -13.92
N SER A 92 18.51 20.47 -13.02
CA SER A 92 19.90 20.88 -12.76
C SER A 92 20.78 20.77 -14.01
N ASN A 93 20.62 19.72 -14.80
CA ASN A 93 21.38 19.55 -16.04
C ASN A 93 21.03 20.57 -17.13
N LYS A 94 19.78 21.04 -17.18
CA LYS A 94 19.33 22.10 -18.09
C LYS A 94 19.77 23.49 -17.65
N CYS A 95 19.78 23.74 -16.35
CA CYS A 95 20.02 25.06 -15.77
C CYS A 95 21.49 25.32 -15.38
N LYS A 96 22.36 24.30 -15.39
CA LYS A 96 23.78 24.49 -15.09
C LYS A 96 24.46 25.36 -16.14
N PRO A 97 25.34 26.29 -15.74
CA PRO A 97 26.14 27.05 -16.69
C PRO A 97 27.10 26.12 -17.44
N PRO A 98 27.50 26.48 -18.68
CA PRO A 98 28.55 25.76 -19.38
C PRO A 98 29.84 25.69 -18.55
N TRP A 99 30.52 24.54 -18.58
CA TRP A 99 31.73 24.28 -17.78
C TRP A 99 32.84 25.32 -17.98
N TRP A 100 32.97 25.87 -19.19
CA TRP A 100 33.99 26.89 -19.52
C TRP A 100 33.73 28.24 -18.83
N ARG A 101 32.49 28.55 -18.43
CA ARG A 101 32.19 29.81 -17.72
C ARG A 101 32.88 29.87 -16.36
N GLY A 102 33.06 28.74 -15.67
CA GLY A 102 33.78 28.68 -14.39
C GLY A 102 35.31 28.80 -14.53
N LEU A 103 35.86 28.64 -15.74
CA LEU A 103 37.30 28.72 -15.99
C LEU A 103 37.76 30.14 -16.36
N PHE A 104 36.91 30.94 -16.99
CA PHE A 104 37.27 32.26 -17.52
C PHE A 104 36.58 33.43 -16.81
N ARG A 105 35.70 33.18 -15.83
CA ARG A 105 34.93 34.21 -15.13
C ARG A 105 35.08 34.04 -13.61
N SER A 106 35.61 35.05 -12.92
CA SER A 106 35.68 35.09 -11.44
C SER A 106 34.42 35.70 -10.80
N GLU A 107 33.39 35.98 -11.59
CA GLU A 107 32.14 36.56 -11.11
C GLU A 107 31.27 35.43 -10.52
N PRO A 108 30.67 35.62 -9.33
CA PRO A 108 29.79 34.63 -8.74
C PRO A 108 28.70 34.23 -9.75
N SER A 109 28.50 32.93 -9.94
CA SER A 109 27.35 32.44 -10.69
C SER A 109 26.09 33.02 -10.07
N ASP A 110 25.22 33.62 -10.88
CA ASP A 110 23.94 34.14 -10.42
C ASP A 110 23.06 32.95 -9.97
N LEU A 111 23.15 32.65 -8.67
CA LEU A 111 22.44 31.55 -8.03
C LEU A 111 20.93 31.76 -8.12
N SER A 112 20.47 33.01 -8.05
CA SER A 112 19.05 33.36 -8.17
C SER A 112 18.50 32.96 -9.54
N SER A 113 19.19 33.33 -10.63
CA SER A 113 18.75 32.95 -11.98
C SER A 113 18.72 31.43 -12.20
N ARG A 114 19.62 30.71 -11.53
CA ARG A 114 19.68 29.25 -11.62
C ARG A 114 18.56 28.60 -10.82
N GLU A 115 18.27 29.09 -9.62
CA GLU A 115 17.15 28.62 -8.80
C GLU A 115 15.82 28.81 -9.54
N GLU A 116 15.59 30.00 -10.14
CA GLU A 116 14.39 30.26 -10.94
C GLU A 116 14.29 29.35 -12.20
N CYS A 117 15.42 29.00 -12.80
CA CYS A 117 15.48 28.02 -13.88
C CYS A 117 15.10 26.63 -13.38
N GLU A 118 15.74 26.17 -12.31
CA GLU A 118 15.54 24.83 -11.76
C GLU A 118 14.09 24.63 -11.28
N GLU A 119 13.48 25.64 -10.64
CA GLU A 119 12.08 25.59 -10.21
C GLU A 119 11.11 25.46 -11.40
N ARG A 120 11.32 26.25 -12.46
CA ARG A 120 10.48 26.19 -13.68
C ARG A 120 10.60 24.86 -14.40
N GLU A 121 11.82 24.34 -14.55
CA GLU A 121 12.06 23.06 -15.20
C GLU A 121 11.52 21.88 -14.36
N MET A 122 11.66 21.96 -13.04
CA MET A 122 11.15 20.94 -12.11
C MET A 122 9.62 20.90 -12.12
N THR A 123 8.96 22.06 -12.02
CA THR A 123 7.49 22.15 -12.02
C THR A 123 6.89 21.65 -13.34
N ALA A 124 7.47 22.04 -14.48
CA ALA A 124 7.05 21.56 -15.79
C ALA A 124 7.24 20.05 -15.94
N CYS A 125 8.38 19.50 -15.49
CA CYS A 125 8.66 18.07 -15.53
C CYS A 125 7.69 17.27 -14.66
N LEU A 126 7.42 17.73 -13.43
CA LEU A 126 6.50 17.06 -12.50
C LEU A 126 5.06 17.05 -13.01
N ALA A 127 4.59 18.16 -13.61
CA ALA A 127 3.25 18.25 -14.18
C ALA A 127 3.03 17.19 -15.28
N LEU A 128 3.96 17.07 -16.22
CA LEU A 128 3.89 16.08 -17.30
C LEU A 128 4.00 14.64 -16.78
N ALA A 129 4.82 14.42 -15.76
CA ALA A 129 5.07 13.09 -15.24
C ALA A 129 3.92 12.54 -14.38
N LYS A 130 3.06 13.40 -13.81
CA LYS A 130 1.90 12.97 -13.00
C LYS A 130 0.96 12.05 -13.78
N GLU A 131 0.59 12.43 -15.00
CA GLU A 131 -0.26 11.60 -15.88
C GLU A 131 0.44 10.31 -16.30
N THR A 132 1.75 10.41 -16.56
CA THR A 132 2.58 9.24 -16.90
C THR A 132 2.61 8.23 -15.75
N CYS A 133 2.70 8.68 -14.50
CA CYS A 133 2.66 7.81 -13.33
C CYS A 133 1.29 7.16 -13.11
N VAL A 134 0.19 7.87 -13.41
CA VAL A 134 -1.15 7.27 -13.38
C VAL A 134 -1.23 6.14 -14.41
N LYS A 135 -0.85 6.40 -15.66
CA LYS A 135 -0.84 5.39 -16.72
C LYS A 135 0.05 4.19 -16.36
N PHE A 136 1.27 4.46 -15.88
CA PHE A 136 2.20 3.43 -15.45
C PHE A 136 1.61 2.54 -14.34
N SER A 137 0.96 3.13 -13.34
CA SER A 137 0.31 2.36 -12.27
C SER A 137 -0.81 1.46 -12.79
N ASN A 138 -1.63 1.96 -13.73
CA ASN A 138 -2.68 1.18 -14.37
C ASN A 138 -2.11 -0.01 -15.15
N ASP A 139 -1.13 0.25 -16.02
CA ASP A 139 -0.53 -0.77 -16.88
C ASP A 139 0.13 -1.88 -16.05
N LYS A 140 0.78 -1.53 -14.93
CA LYS A 140 1.42 -2.50 -14.03
C LYS A 140 0.42 -3.32 -13.21
N CYS A 141 -0.71 -2.72 -12.82
CA CYS A 141 -1.74 -3.43 -12.07
C CYS A 141 -2.70 -4.23 -12.97
N LEU A 142 -2.80 -3.91 -14.26
CA LEU A 142 -3.81 -4.49 -15.14
C LEU A 142 -3.71 -6.02 -15.23
N VAL A 143 -2.60 -6.55 -15.75
CA VAL A 143 -2.47 -8.00 -15.99
C VAL A 143 -2.59 -8.83 -14.71
N PRO A 144 -1.88 -8.52 -13.60
CA PRO A 144 -1.91 -9.34 -12.39
C PRO A 144 -3.26 -9.37 -11.66
N PHE A 145 -4.13 -8.38 -11.89
CA PHE A 145 -5.45 -8.30 -11.27
C PHE A 145 -6.59 -8.67 -12.21
N ARG A 146 -6.45 -8.42 -13.52
CA ARG A 146 -7.38 -8.91 -14.55
C ARG A 146 -7.47 -10.42 -14.52
N ASP A 147 -6.32 -11.08 -14.46
CA ASP A 147 -6.22 -12.53 -14.54
C ASP A 147 -6.35 -13.21 -13.15
N ALA A 148 -6.44 -12.43 -12.08
CA ALA A 148 -6.63 -12.96 -10.73
C ALA A 148 -8.01 -13.62 -10.56
N ARG A 149 -8.02 -14.76 -9.88
CA ARG A 149 -9.24 -15.45 -9.47
C ARG A 149 -9.86 -14.77 -8.26
N ILE A 150 -11.18 -14.77 -8.20
CA ILE A 150 -11.98 -14.27 -7.09
C ILE A 150 -13.03 -15.33 -6.76
N ALA A 151 -13.14 -15.70 -5.49
CA ALA A 151 -14.14 -16.65 -5.03
C ALA A 151 -15.55 -16.03 -4.96
N LYS A 152 -16.57 -16.84 -5.26
CA LYS A 152 -17.97 -16.52 -4.97
C LYS A 152 -18.18 -16.71 -3.45
N SER A 153 -18.64 -15.65 -2.78
CA SER A 153 -18.90 -15.51 -1.32
C SER A 153 -18.54 -16.69 -0.40
N ASN A 154 -17.67 -16.42 0.59
CA ASN A 154 -17.37 -17.22 1.77
C ASN A 154 -17.13 -18.73 1.54
N LEU A 155 -16.23 -19.07 0.61
CA LEU A 155 -15.64 -20.41 0.52
C LEU A 155 -14.95 -20.86 1.83
N LEU A 156 -14.75 -19.92 2.75
CA LEU A 156 -14.32 -20.12 4.12
C LEU A 156 -15.20 -21.07 4.93
N ASP A 157 -16.50 -21.09 4.65
CA ASP A 157 -17.43 -21.92 5.43
C ASP A 157 -17.39 -23.40 5.01
N SER A 158 -16.74 -23.72 3.88
CA SER A 158 -16.79 -25.07 3.28
C SER A 158 -15.44 -25.70 2.99
N SER A 159 -14.33 -24.94 3.00
CA SER A 159 -13.02 -25.46 2.58
C SER A 159 -12.07 -25.81 3.73
N GLY A 160 -12.39 -25.50 4.99
CA GLY A 160 -11.55 -25.85 6.15
C GLY A 160 -10.16 -25.17 6.16
N PHE A 161 -9.87 -24.30 5.20
CA PHE A 161 -8.64 -23.53 5.17
C PHE A 161 -8.77 -22.32 6.10
N VAL A 162 -8.07 -22.38 7.24
CA VAL A 162 -7.95 -21.35 8.30
C VAL A 162 -7.29 -20.04 7.81
N PHE A 163 -7.00 -19.95 6.51
CA PHE A 163 -6.15 -18.94 5.92
C PHE A 163 -6.78 -17.55 5.88
N TRP A 164 -8.11 -17.47 5.96
CA TRP A 164 -8.81 -16.20 6.07
C TRP A 164 -9.81 -16.30 7.21
N ASP A 165 -9.42 -15.81 8.37
CA ASP A 165 -10.38 -15.58 9.43
C ASP A 165 -10.84 -14.12 9.34
N PRO A 166 -12.04 -13.83 8.80
CA PRO A 166 -12.56 -12.46 8.71
C PRO A 166 -12.94 -11.90 10.09
N LYS A 167 -12.88 -12.70 11.16
CA LYS A 167 -13.45 -12.33 12.46
C LYS A 167 -12.67 -11.34 13.30
N LYS A 168 -11.45 -10.94 12.93
CA LYS A 168 -10.66 -10.11 13.86
C LYS A 168 -10.53 -8.65 13.52
N ASP A 169 -10.42 -8.25 12.26
CA ASP A 169 -10.14 -6.85 11.99
C ASP A 169 -10.69 -6.49 10.61
N GLY A 170 -11.69 -5.60 10.56
CA GLY A 170 -12.30 -5.07 9.32
C GLY A 170 -11.36 -4.22 8.47
N GLU A 171 -10.06 -4.50 8.52
CA GLU A 171 -8.97 -3.73 7.95
C GLU A 171 -8.00 -4.67 7.22
N LEU A 172 -8.43 -5.10 6.02
CA LEU A 172 -7.55 -5.85 5.13
C LEU A 172 -6.65 -4.86 4.39
N PHE A 173 -5.35 -4.82 4.72
CA PHE A 173 -4.33 -3.98 4.04
C PHE A 173 -4.68 -2.49 3.95
N GLY A 174 -5.09 -1.88 5.06
CA GLY A 174 -5.25 -0.42 5.16
C GLY A 174 -6.36 0.14 4.27
N CYS A 175 -7.27 -0.69 3.79
CA CYS A 175 -8.45 -0.22 3.10
C CYS A 175 -9.68 -0.85 3.76
N LYS A 176 -10.56 0.05 4.23
CA LYS A 176 -11.82 -0.32 4.84
C LYS A 176 -12.63 -0.99 3.75
N ILE A 177 -12.95 -2.27 3.94
CA ILE A 177 -13.86 -2.99 3.05
C ILE A 177 -15.12 -2.15 2.98
N MET A 178 -15.38 -1.51 1.83
CA MET A 178 -16.63 -0.81 1.63
C MET A 178 -17.71 -1.88 1.53
N GLU A 179 -18.40 -2.12 2.64
CA GLU A 179 -19.59 -2.99 2.75
C GLU A 179 -20.81 -2.41 2.00
N ASN A 180 -20.61 -1.65 0.92
CA ASN A 180 -21.71 -1.30 0.03
C ASN A 180 -21.88 -2.43 -0.98
N GLU A 181 -22.47 -3.53 -0.50
CA GLU A 181 -22.98 -4.66 -1.31
C GLU A 181 -24.05 -4.22 -2.33
N GLU A 182 -24.58 -3.01 -2.23
CA GLU A 182 -25.80 -2.60 -2.93
C GLU A 182 -25.62 -2.24 -4.41
N TYR A 183 -24.40 -1.94 -4.88
CA TYR A 183 -24.23 -1.35 -6.23
C TYR A 183 -23.86 -2.32 -7.37
N LEU A 184 -23.73 -3.63 -7.10
CA LEU A 184 -23.33 -4.60 -8.12
C LEU A 184 -24.14 -5.91 -8.11
N GLU A 185 -25.33 -5.92 -7.49
CA GLU A 185 -26.28 -7.03 -7.63
C GLU A 185 -26.77 -7.23 -9.07
N GLU A 186 -26.73 -6.19 -9.90
CA GLU A 186 -27.29 -6.21 -11.26
C GLU A 186 -26.47 -7.08 -12.25
N SER A 187 -25.26 -7.50 -11.87
CA SER A 187 -24.44 -8.44 -12.66
C SER A 187 -24.57 -9.91 -12.22
N ARG A 188 -25.42 -10.21 -11.22
CA ARG A 188 -25.67 -11.59 -10.74
C ARG A 188 -26.39 -12.48 -11.77
N GLY A 189 -27.00 -11.88 -12.78
CA GLY A 189 -27.60 -12.62 -13.89
C GLY A 189 -26.50 -13.23 -14.75
N ASN A 190 -26.23 -14.53 -14.54
CA ASN A 190 -25.58 -15.44 -15.50
C ASN A 190 -24.07 -15.72 -15.35
N LEU A 191 -23.50 -15.74 -14.13
CA LEU A 191 -22.18 -16.33 -13.88
C LEU A 191 -22.32 -17.74 -13.28
N GLU A 192 -22.42 -18.75 -14.16
CA GLU A 192 -22.30 -20.18 -13.83
C GLU A 192 -20.84 -20.50 -13.47
N GLY A 193 -20.50 -20.45 -12.19
CA GLY A 193 -19.17 -20.81 -11.69
C GLY A 193 -18.99 -20.53 -10.20
N ARG A 194 -18.17 -21.33 -9.50
CA ARG A 194 -17.76 -21.10 -8.10
C ARG A 194 -16.71 -19.99 -7.95
N TYR A 195 -16.06 -19.62 -9.05
CA TYR A 195 -14.98 -18.63 -9.12
C TYR A 195 -15.12 -17.80 -10.39
N TYR A 196 -14.67 -16.56 -10.37
CA TYR A 196 -14.64 -15.66 -11.54
C TYR A 196 -13.30 -14.92 -11.63
N ARG A 197 -13.03 -14.27 -12.76
CA ARG A 197 -11.81 -13.48 -12.98
C ARG A 197 -12.04 -12.00 -12.69
N GLY A 198 -10.99 -11.30 -12.28
CA GLY A 198 -11.01 -9.86 -12.07
C GLY A 198 -11.38 -9.05 -13.33
N SER A 199 -11.16 -9.61 -14.53
CA SER A 199 -11.60 -9.03 -15.80
C SER A 199 -13.08 -8.66 -15.83
N VAL A 200 -13.94 -9.37 -15.10
CA VAL A 200 -15.38 -9.10 -15.04
C VAL A 200 -15.69 -7.75 -14.41
N PHE A 201 -14.82 -7.23 -13.54
CA PHE A 201 -15.05 -6.00 -12.79
C PHE A 201 -14.07 -4.89 -13.12
N LEU A 202 -13.01 -5.19 -13.88
CA LEU A 202 -11.93 -4.24 -14.11
C LEU A 202 -12.42 -3.01 -14.87
N ASP A 203 -13.26 -3.21 -15.90
CA ASP A 203 -13.79 -2.10 -16.70
C ASP A 203 -14.72 -1.20 -15.85
N THR A 204 -15.65 -1.80 -15.10
CA THR A 204 -16.54 -1.07 -14.18
C THR A 204 -15.78 -0.35 -13.07
N TYR A 205 -14.71 -0.95 -12.55
CA TYR A 205 -13.90 -0.35 -11.49
C TYR A 205 -13.10 0.84 -12.01
N LEU A 206 -12.50 0.74 -13.20
CA LEU A 206 -11.78 1.83 -13.84
C LEU A 206 -12.69 3.04 -14.09
N GLU A 207 -13.91 2.80 -14.59
CA GLU A 207 -14.91 3.86 -14.78
C GLU A 207 -15.29 4.57 -13.47
N HIS A 208 -15.39 3.83 -12.36
CA HIS A 208 -15.78 4.39 -11.06
C HIS A 208 -14.64 5.17 -10.39
N VAL A 209 -13.40 4.67 -10.49
CA VAL A 209 -12.22 5.36 -9.93
C VAL A 209 -11.89 6.63 -10.69
N ASP A 210 -12.02 6.64 -12.01
CA ASP A 210 -11.82 7.86 -12.80
C ASP A 210 -12.91 8.91 -12.50
N ARG A 211 -14.10 8.51 -12.04
CA ARG A 211 -15.15 9.48 -11.65
C ARG A 211 -14.94 10.09 -10.26
N THR A 212 -14.24 9.38 -9.36
CA THR A 212 -14.02 9.81 -7.96
C THR A 212 -12.70 10.54 -7.74
N GLN A 213 -11.74 10.48 -8.67
CA GLN A 213 -10.50 11.25 -8.60
C GLN A 213 -10.61 12.70 -9.14
N PHE A 214 -11.77 13.09 -9.70
CA PHE A 214 -12.02 14.43 -10.28
C PHE A 214 -13.07 15.26 -9.52
N THR A 215 -13.46 14.84 -8.32
CA THR A 215 -14.27 15.61 -7.36
C THR A 215 -13.46 15.92 -6.12
#